data_AF-A0A3D4CW67-F1
#
_entry.id   AF-A0A3D4CW67-F1
#
_cell.length_a   1.000
_cell.length_b   1.000
_cell.length_c   1.000
_cell.angle_alpha   90.00
_cell.angle_beta   90.00
_cell.angle_gamma   90.00
#
_symmetry.space_group_name_H-M   'P 1'
#
loop_
_entity.id
_entity.type
_entity.pdbx_description
1 polymer ?
#
loop_
_entity_poly.entity_id
_entity_poly.type
_entity_poly.pdbx_seq_one_letter_code
_entity_poly.pdbx_strand_id
1 'polypeptide(L)'
;MKALPLVQPAGKRKKPISRGALATISIFLGAPIVPLLADTPFQPPPFKVRDGFEITLAAAPPLLKYPMMACLDDMGNLYVAESDGRNLTTREEIENELPRFIRRLPDTDGDGIFDRSTIFADKMTMPEGGLWHDGALYIVSAPYLWRLEDTDNDGRADKREKIIGEMEFDGRANQHGPYLCPNGRLYFSGGHFGYQFTGIDG
;
A
#
# COMPACT_ATOMS: atom_id res chain seq x y z
N MET A 1 35.16 -11.90 43.59
CA MET A 1 36.12 -10.86 44.01
C MET A 1 35.99 -9.71 43.01
N LYS A 2 35.67 -8.44 43.28
CA LYS A 2 35.41 -7.58 44.45
C LYS A 2 34.33 -6.57 43.97
N ALA A 3 33.19 -6.46 44.65
CA ALA A 3 32.78 -5.35 45.52
C ALA A 3 32.39 -4.01 44.83
N LEU A 4 31.07 -3.76 44.75
CA LEU A 4 30.40 -2.45 44.86
C LEU A 4 30.58 -1.89 46.31
N PRO A 5 30.17 -0.66 46.74
CA PRO A 5 29.23 0.35 46.18
C PRO A 5 29.73 1.83 46.37
N LEU A 6 28.99 2.93 46.08
CA LEU A 6 27.97 3.57 46.95
C LEU A 6 27.29 4.79 46.30
N VAL A 7 26.10 5.05 46.86
CA VAL A 7 24.97 5.89 46.44
C VAL A 7 25.09 7.35 46.93
N GLN A 8 24.30 8.22 46.27
CA GLN A 8 23.99 9.66 46.41
C GLN A 8 23.84 10.26 47.84
N PRO A 9 23.63 11.59 47.93
CA PRO A 9 22.26 12.00 48.24
C PRO A 9 21.72 13.25 47.50
N ALA A 10 20.39 13.29 47.47
CA ALA A 10 19.54 14.35 46.97
C ALA A 10 19.44 15.59 47.87
N GLY A 11 19.05 16.72 47.27
CA GLY A 11 18.51 17.89 47.96
C GLY A 11 18.48 19.12 47.05
N LYS A 12 17.53 20.05 47.05
CA LYS A 12 16.25 20.24 47.75
C LYS A 12 15.39 21.12 46.83
N ARG A 13 14.07 20.83 46.74
CA ARG A 13 13.06 21.71 46.12
C ARG A 13 13.06 23.08 46.82
N LYS A 14 13.03 24.17 46.05
CA LYS A 14 12.61 25.51 46.52
C LYS A 14 11.29 25.89 45.81
N LYS A 15 10.30 26.31 46.60
CA LYS A 15 9.00 26.86 46.19
C LYS A 15 9.13 28.35 45.81
N PRO A 16 8.15 28.91 45.05
CA PRO A 16 8.33 30.14 44.29
C PRO A 16 8.10 31.39 45.15
N ILE A 17 8.71 32.50 44.73
CA ILE A 17 8.42 33.85 45.23
C ILE A 17 7.71 34.62 44.12
N SER A 18 6.50 35.07 44.40
CA SER A 18 5.68 35.95 43.58
C SER A 18 6.22 37.38 43.60
N ARG A 19 6.37 38.01 42.43
CA ARG A 19 6.23 39.46 42.25
C ARG A 19 5.60 39.71 40.88
N GLY A 20 4.47 40.42 40.87
CA GLY A 20 3.73 40.74 39.66
C GLY A 20 4.54 41.59 38.68
N ALA A 21 4.28 41.38 37.40
CA ALA A 21 4.61 42.32 36.35
C ALA A 21 3.48 42.27 35.30
N LEU A 22 3.14 43.46 34.84
CA LEU A 22 1.95 43.81 34.08
C LEU A 22 1.70 42.95 32.83
N ALA A 23 0.42 42.65 32.61
CA ALA A 23 -0.11 42.21 31.34
C ALA A 23 0.18 43.25 30.25
N THR A 24 0.84 42.83 29.18
CA THR A 24 0.79 43.52 27.89
C THR A 24 0.14 42.56 26.91
N ILE A 25 -1.16 42.73 26.71
CA ILE A 25 -1.90 42.04 25.64
C ILE A 25 -1.41 42.66 24.33
N SER A 26 -0.45 42.00 23.70
CA SER A 26 -0.13 42.28 22.29
C SER A 26 -1.22 41.61 21.47
N ILE A 27 -2.14 42.40 20.94
CA ILE A 27 -3.08 41.98 19.91
C ILE A 27 -2.22 41.68 18.68
N PHE A 28 -1.86 40.41 18.47
CA PHE A 28 -1.44 39.97 17.15
C PHE A 28 -2.67 40.07 16.25
N LEU A 29 -2.67 41.07 15.37
CA LEU A 29 -3.56 41.09 14.21
C LEU A 29 -3.32 39.77 13.48
N GLY A 30 -4.29 38.87 13.57
CA GLY A 30 -4.27 37.59 12.88
C GLY A 30 -4.21 37.86 11.38
N ALA A 31 -3.03 37.77 10.79
CA ALA A 31 -2.92 37.49 9.38
C ALA A 31 -3.65 36.16 9.15
N PRO A 32 -4.58 36.06 8.19
CA PRO A 32 -5.15 34.77 7.86
C PRO A 32 -3.98 33.85 7.50
N ILE A 33 -3.84 32.77 8.27
CA ILE A 33 -3.04 31.63 7.85
C ILE A 33 -3.79 31.09 6.64
N VAL A 34 -3.45 31.59 5.46
CA VAL A 34 -3.82 30.94 4.21
C VAL A 34 -3.15 29.57 4.32
N PRO A 35 -3.89 28.45 4.28
CA PRO A 35 -3.26 27.16 4.20
C PRO A 35 -2.51 27.12 2.88
N LEU A 36 -1.21 27.40 2.96
CA LEU A 36 -0.27 27.24 1.87
C LEU A 36 -0.07 25.73 1.72
N LEU A 37 -0.96 25.13 0.91
CA LEU A 37 -0.90 23.84 0.22
C LEU A 37 -2.34 23.40 -0.07
N ALA A 38 -3.06 24.16 -0.90
CA ALA A 38 -4.09 23.52 -1.70
C ALA A 38 -3.32 22.65 -2.70
N ASP A 39 -3.31 21.34 -2.49
CA ASP A 39 -2.75 20.40 -3.45
C ASP A 39 -3.35 20.71 -4.82
N THR A 40 -2.49 21.04 -5.78
CA THR A 40 -2.96 21.27 -7.15
C THR A 40 -3.65 20.00 -7.63
N PRO A 41 -4.93 20.04 -8.04
CA PRO A 41 -5.63 18.85 -8.49
C PRO A 41 -4.82 18.17 -9.60
N PHE A 42 -4.64 16.85 -9.49
CA PHE A 42 -3.93 16.09 -10.51
C PHE A 42 -4.58 16.32 -11.88
N GLN A 43 -3.77 16.73 -12.87
CA GLN A 43 -4.21 16.89 -14.24
C GLN A 43 -3.52 15.82 -15.09
N PRO A 44 -4.28 14.90 -15.72
CA PRO A 44 -3.67 13.94 -16.62
C PRO A 44 -3.05 14.66 -17.82
N PRO A 45 -1.97 14.11 -18.41
CA PRO A 45 -1.42 14.66 -19.64
C PRO A 45 -2.45 14.58 -20.78
N PRO A 46 -2.32 15.42 -21.83
CA PRO A 46 -3.21 15.35 -22.97
C PRO A 46 -3.07 13.99 -23.68
N PHE A 47 -4.20 13.32 -23.91
CA PHE A 47 -4.26 12.07 -24.65
C PHE A 47 -4.85 12.29 -26.04
N LYS A 48 -4.39 11.49 -27.00
CA LYS A 48 -5.03 11.36 -28.31
C LYS A 48 -5.53 9.94 -28.46
N VAL A 49 -6.84 9.79 -28.64
CA VAL A 49 -7.48 8.51 -28.92
C VAL A 49 -8.13 8.54 -30.29
N ARG A 50 -8.51 7.35 -30.79
CA ARG A 50 -9.24 7.21 -32.05
C ARG A 50 -10.69 7.65 -31.86
N ASP A 51 -11.32 8.07 -32.95
CA ASP A 51 -12.75 8.41 -32.94
C ASP A 51 -13.60 7.25 -32.41
N GLY A 52 -14.58 7.57 -31.58
CA GLY A 52 -15.43 6.58 -30.88
C GLY A 52 -14.88 6.07 -29.56
N PHE A 53 -13.70 6.53 -29.12
CA PHE A 53 -13.13 6.23 -27.80
C PHE A 53 -13.02 7.49 -26.93
N GLU A 54 -13.12 7.29 -25.62
CA GLU A 54 -12.94 8.31 -24.59
C GLU A 54 -11.96 7.81 -23.53
N ILE A 55 -11.22 8.71 -22.91
CA ILE A 55 -10.40 8.44 -21.73
C ILE A 55 -10.90 9.35 -20.61
N THR A 56 -11.24 8.73 -19.48
CA THR A 56 -11.66 9.42 -18.25
C THR A 56 -10.71 9.07 -17.13
N LEU A 57 -10.46 10.02 -16.24
CA LEU A 57 -9.66 9.81 -15.04
C LEU A 57 -10.48 8.99 -14.02
N ALA A 58 -10.10 7.73 -13.82
CA ALA A 58 -10.80 6.84 -12.89
C ALA A 58 -10.36 7.02 -11.42
N ALA A 59 -9.08 7.32 -11.17
CA ALA A 59 -8.54 7.56 -9.83
C ALA A 59 -7.26 8.39 -9.93
N ALA A 60 -6.99 9.22 -8.91
CA ALA A 60 -5.83 10.10 -8.86
C ALA A 60 -5.28 10.22 -7.43
N PRO A 61 -4.08 10.78 -7.24
CA PRO A 61 -3.63 11.18 -5.91
C PRO A 61 -4.68 12.05 -5.20
N PRO A 62 -4.93 11.84 -3.90
CA PRO A 62 -4.18 10.97 -2.99
C PRO A 62 -4.64 9.50 -2.91
N LEU A 63 -5.63 9.08 -3.70
CA LEU A 63 -6.16 7.71 -3.64
C LEU A 63 -5.14 6.65 -4.08
N LEU A 64 -4.29 7.02 -5.04
CA LEU A 64 -3.17 6.26 -5.59
C LEU A 64 -1.97 7.17 -5.80
N LYS A 65 -0.75 6.67 -5.61
CA LYS A 65 0.50 7.41 -5.83
C LYS A 65 1.44 6.73 -6.82
N TYR A 66 1.68 5.42 -6.68
CA TYR A 66 2.55 4.64 -7.57
C TYR A 66 1.88 3.33 -8.03
N PRO A 67 0.74 3.41 -8.75
CA PRO A 67 0.00 2.22 -9.20
C PRO A 67 0.84 1.39 -10.17
N MET A 68 0.76 0.06 -10.04
CA MET A 68 1.48 -0.89 -10.89
C MET A 68 0.54 -1.77 -11.73
N MET A 69 -0.27 -2.61 -11.06
CA MET A 69 -1.18 -3.57 -11.69
C MET A 69 -2.55 -3.48 -11.02
N ALA A 70 -3.62 -3.79 -11.75
CA ALA A 70 -4.97 -3.72 -11.20
C ALA A 70 -5.92 -4.79 -11.73
N CYS A 71 -6.95 -5.11 -10.95
CA CYS A 71 -8.10 -5.91 -11.36
C CYS A 71 -9.38 -5.42 -10.67
N LEU A 72 -10.53 -5.83 -11.17
CA LEU A 72 -11.84 -5.56 -10.56
C LEU A 72 -12.35 -6.81 -9.85
N ASP A 73 -13.12 -6.63 -8.78
CA ASP A 73 -13.94 -7.69 -8.20
C ASP A 73 -15.34 -7.78 -8.83
N ASP A 74 -16.14 -8.74 -8.37
CA ASP A 74 -17.50 -8.99 -8.85
C ASP A 74 -18.48 -7.83 -8.53
N MET A 75 -18.09 -6.92 -7.63
CA MET A 75 -18.86 -5.73 -7.25
C MET A 75 -18.32 -4.45 -7.92
N GLY A 76 -17.30 -4.55 -8.77
CA GLY A 76 -16.69 -3.41 -9.45
C GLY A 76 -15.68 -2.63 -8.62
N ASN A 77 -15.28 -3.12 -7.43
CA ASN A 77 -14.20 -2.48 -6.68
C ASN A 77 -12.85 -2.75 -7.37
N LEU A 78 -12.04 -1.71 -7.47
CA LEU A 78 -10.72 -1.78 -8.09
C LEU A 78 -9.65 -2.14 -7.06
N TYR A 79 -8.93 -3.21 -7.33
CA TYR A 79 -7.77 -3.63 -6.55
C TYR A 79 -6.51 -3.22 -7.29
N VAL A 80 -5.64 -2.44 -6.64
CA VAL A 80 -4.42 -1.90 -7.26
C VAL A 80 -3.20 -2.29 -6.43
N ALA A 81 -2.30 -3.07 -7.03
CA ALA A 81 -0.94 -3.24 -6.53
C ALA A 81 -0.20 -1.91 -6.64
N GLU A 82 0.40 -1.45 -5.54
CA GLU A 82 1.06 -0.15 -5.47
C GLU A 82 2.46 -0.26 -4.88
N SER A 83 3.41 0.45 -5.50
CA SER A 83 4.75 0.63 -4.94
C SER A 83 4.76 1.71 -3.85
N ASP A 84 5.76 1.66 -2.99
CA ASP A 84 6.12 2.75 -2.08
C ASP A 84 6.95 3.88 -2.74
N GLY A 85 7.23 3.77 -4.04
CA GLY A 85 8.05 4.71 -4.81
C GLY A 85 9.56 4.51 -4.70
N ARG A 86 10.03 3.45 -4.04
CA ARG A 86 11.46 3.12 -3.90
C ARG A 86 11.84 1.91 -4.75
N ASN A 87 13.08 1.91 -5.23
CA ASN A 87 13.69 0.78 -5.92
C ASN A 87 14.63 0.05 -4.96
N LEU A 88 14.09 -0.89 -4.19
CA LEU A 88 14.92 -1.88 -3.47
C LEU A 88 15.43 -2.93 -4.47
N THR A 89 16.70 -3.32 -4.35
CA THR A 89 17.41 -4.08 -5.41
C THR A 89 17.99 -5.40 -4.93
N THR A 90 17.68 -5.80 -3.71
CA THR A 90 18.08 -7.09 -3.15
C THR A 90 16.88 -7.75 -2.49
N ARG A 91 16.87 -9.09 -2.51
CA ARG A 91 15.89 -9.89 -1.78
C ARG A 91 15.86 -9.53 -0.29
N GLU A 92 17.03 -9.43 0.33
CA GLU A 92 17.17 -9.16 1.77
C GLU A 92 16.52 -7.83 2.17
N GLU A 93 16.78 -6.74 1.44
CA GLU A 93 16.14 -5.44 1.71
C GLU A 93 14.62 -5.53 1.61
N ILE A 94 14.11 -6.21 0.57
CA ILE A 94 12.68 -6.34 0.31
C ILE A 94 12.00 -7.20 1.38
N GLU A 95 12.59 -8.31 1.77
CA GLU A 95 12.06 -9.22 2.79
C GLU A 95 12.08 -8.60 4.19
N ASN A 96 13.06 -7.73 4.47
CA ASN A 96 13.14 -7.02 5.74
C ASN A 96 12.07 -5.92 5.87
N GLU A 97 11.74 -5.22 4.79
CA GLU A 97 10.82 -4.08 4.83
C GLU A 97 9.38 -4.42 4.43
N LEU A 98 9.19 -5.38 3.52
CA LEU A 98 7.92 -5.71 2.88
C LEU A 98 7.12 -4.45 2.48
N PRO A 99 7.70 -3.58 1.64
CA PRO A 99 7.29 -2.18 1.60
C PRO A 99 6.04 -1.90 0.76
N ARG A 100 5.56 -2.89 -0.01
CA ARG A 100 4.49 -2.70 -1.00
C ARG A 100 3.17 -3.24 -0.50
N PHE A 101 2.11 -2.82 -1.15
CA PHE A 101 0.76 -3.07 -0.69
C PHE A 101 -0.23 -3.09 -1.84
N ILE A 102 -1.42 -3.60 -1.56
CA ILE A 102 -2.56 -3.64 -2.47
C ILE A 102 -3.62 -2.73 -1.88
N ARG A 103 -4.14 -1.81 -2.69
CA ARG A 103 -5.28 -0.98 -2.34
C ARG A 103 -6.56 -1.55 -2.91
N ARG A 104 -7.66 -1.34 -2.20
CA ARG A 104 -9.03 -1.51 -2.67
C ARG A 104 -9.69 -0.14 -2.79
N LEU A 105 -10.26 0.13 -3.95
CA LEU A 105 -10.93 1.36 -4.28
C LEU A 105 -12.36 1.03 -4.70
N PRO A 106 -13.37 1.29 -3.84
CA PRO A 106 -14.75 1.24 -4.27
C PRO A 106 -15.12 2.50 -5.06
N ASP A 107 -16.07 2.33 -5.97
CA ASP A 107 -16.85 3.42 -6.57
C ASP A 107 -18.21 3.40 -5.84
N THR A 108 -18.49 4.43 -5.04
CA THR A 108 -19.67 4.42 -4.16
C THR A 108 -20.91 5.04 -4.78
N ASP A 109 -20.77 5.74 -5.91
CA ASP A 109 -21.89 6.36 -6.63
C ASP A 109 -22.13 5.78 -8.03
N GLY A 110 -21.24 4.92 -8.52
CA GLY A 110 -21.40 4.15 -9.74
C GLY A 110 -21.12 4.94 -11.01
N ASP A 111 -20.38 6.05 -10.93
CA ASP A 111 -20.03 6.90 -12.07
C ASP A 111 -18.76 6.44 -12.82
N GLY A 112 -18.07 5.41 -12.30
CA GLY A 112 -16.81 4.88 -12.83
C GLY A 112 -15.56 5.62 -12.33
N ILE A 113 -15.72 6.59 -11.42
CA ILE A 113 -14.66 7.36 -10.78
C ILE A 113 -14.56 6.93 -9.32
N PHE A 114 -13.48 6.25 -8.98
CA PHE A 114 -13.27 5.74 -7.65
C PHE A 114 -13.03 6.87 -6.64
N ASP A 115 -13.70 6.81 -5.49
CA ASP A 115 -13.78 7.91 -4.53
C ASP A 115 -13.09 7.62 -3.18
N ARG A 116 -12.78 6.34 -2.91
CA ARG A 116 -12.17 5.90 -1.66
C ARG A 116 -11.02 4.95 -1.94
N SER A 117 -10.13 4.85 -0.97
CA SER A 117 -8.94 4.00 -1.05
C SER A 117 -8.61 3.46 0.34
N THR A 118 -8.52 2.14 0.45
CA THR A 118 -8.12 1.43 1.66
C THR A 118 -7.00 0.46 1.33
N ILE A 119 -6.03 0.28 2.25
CA ILE A 119 -5.05 -0.79 2.10
C ILE A 119 -5.79 -2.11 2.35
N PHE A 120 -5.95 -2.89 1.28
CA PHE A 120 -6.54 -4.22 1.33
C PHE A 120 -5.54 -5.22 1.93
N ALA A 121 -4.31 -5.21 1.44
CA ALA A 121 -3.23 -6.03 1.98
C ALA A 121 -1.91 -5.27 2.00
N ASP A 122 -1.30 -5.19 3.18
CA ASP A 122 0.03 -4.62 3.40
C ASP A 122 1.13 -5.69 3.38
N LYS A 123 2.38 -5.31 3.64
CA LYS A 123 3.50 -6.25 3.83
C LYS A 123 3.72 -7.19 2.65
N MET A 124 3.61 -6.65 1.44
CA MET A 124 3.92 -7.36 0.20
C MET A 124 5.35 -7.03 -0.22
N THR A 125 5.99 -7.98 -0.88
CA THR A 125 7.32 -7.80 -1.47
C THR A 125 7.22 -6.88 -2.70
N MET A 126 6.65 -7.41 -3.77
CA MET A 126 6.28 -6.73 -4.99
C MET A 126 5.10 -7.46 -5.62
N PRO A 127 3.87 -6.95 -5.48
CA PRO A 127 2.70 -7.54 -6.10
C PRO A 127 2.67 -7.20 -7.60
N GLU A 128 2.71 -8.20 -8.47
CA GLU A 128 2.95 -8.03 -9.92
C GLU A 128 1.83 -8.57 -10.80
N GLY A 129 0.62 -8.63 -10.26
CA GLY A 129 -0.59 -9.00 -10.99
C GLY A 129 -1.63 -9.56 -10.04
N GLY A 130 -2.90 -9.31 -10.33
CA GLY A 130 -4.02 -9.68 -9.47
C GLY A 130 -5.18 -10.19 -10.31
N LEU A 131 -5.88 -11.18 -9.77
CA LEU A 131 -7.11 -11.73 -10.30
C LEU A 131 -8.09 -11.88 -9.15
N TRP A 132 -9.24 -11.24 -9.27
CA TRP A 132 -10.37 -11.60 -8.44
C TRP A 132 -11.01 -12.89 -8.95
N HIS A 133 -11.24 -13.85 -8.06
CA HIS A 133 -11.97 -15.06 -8.38
C HIS A 133 -12.57 -15.67 -7.12
N ASP A 134 -13.86 -16.03 -7.16
CA ASP A 134 -14.54 -16.79 -6.10
C ASP A 134 -14.36 -16.19 -4.70
N GLY A 135 -14.63 -14.89 -4.58
CA GLY A 135 -14.56 -14.16 -3.30
C GLY A 135 -13.15 -13.87 -2.78
N ALA A 136 -12.11 -14.14 -3.56
CA ALA A 136 -10.72 -13.90 -3.15
C ALA A 136 -9.91 -13.18 -4.23
N LEU A 137 -8.93 -12.40 -3.77
CA LEU A 137 -7.89 -11.86 -4.63
C LEU A 137 -6.72 -12.85 -4.68
N TYR A 138 -6.47 -13.39 -5.87
CA TYR A 138 -5.25 -14.13 -6.16
C TYR A 138 -4.20 -13.18 -6.72
N ILE A 139 -3.03 -13.11 -6.08
CA ILE A 139 -1.99 -12.14 -6.45
C ILE A 139 -0.61 -12.77 -6.37
N VAL A 140 0.18 -12.62 -7.42
CA VAL A 140 1.61 -12.97 -7.35
C VAL A 140 2.34 -11.84 -6.65
N SER A 141 2.95 -12.16 -5.52
CA SER A 141 3.95 -11.32 -4.86
C SER A 141 5.05 -12.24 -4.38
N ALA A 142 6.12 -12.30 -5.18
CA ALA A 142 7.18 -13.27 -5.02
C ALA A 142 7.71 -13.30 -3.56
N PRO A 143 7.91 -14.48 -2.98
CA PRO A 143 8.06 -15.76 -3.67
C PRO A 143 6.75 -16.56 -3.80
N TYR A 144 5.60 -15.96 -3.49
CA TYR A 144 4.34 -16.71 -3.40
C TYR A 144 3.27 -16.22 -4.38
N LEU A 145 2.42 -17.16 -4.81
CA LEU A 145 1.06 -16.87 -5.23
C LEU A 145 0.20 -16.83 -3.96
N TRP A 146 -0.40 -15.69 -3.67
CA TRP A 146 -1.27 -15.50 -2.53
C TRP A 146 -2.74 -15.64 -2.91
N ARG A 147 -3.54 -16.15 -1.98
CA ARG A 147 -5.00 -16.02 -1.95
C ARG A 147 -5.36 -15.16 -0.74
N LEU A 148 -5.98 -14.02 -0.99
CA LEU A 148 -6.31 -13.00 0.00
C LEU A 148 -7.83 -12.83 0.07
N GLU A 149 -8.39 -12.97 1.26
CA GLU A 149 -9.83 -12.87 1.52
C GLU A 149 -10.11 -11.82 2.58
N ASP A 150 -11.21 -11.10 2.38
CA ASP A 150 -11.88 -10.27 3.37
C ASP A 150 -13.14 -11.01 3.81
N THR A 151 -13.11 -11.59 5.02
CA THR A 151 -14.15 -12.50 5.50
C THR A 151 -15.21 -11.80 6.37
N ASP A 152 -14.93 -10.56 6.80
CA ASP A 152 -15.86 -9.73 7.57
C ASP A 152 -16.39 -8.51 6.79
N ASN A 153 -15.93 -8.34 5.54
CA ASN A 153 -16.36 -7.34 4.57
C ASN A 153 -16.03 -5.90 5.01
N ASP A 154 -14.92 -5.71 5.74
CA ASP A 154 -14.45 -4.40 6.20
C ASP A 154 -13.59 -3.64 5.14
N GLY A 155 -13.31 -4.29 4.02
CA GLY A 155 -12.48 -3.79 2.93
C GLY A 155 -10.99 -4.14 3.06
N ARG A 156 -10.62 -5.04 3.98
CA ARG A 156 -9.25 -5.49 4.24
C ARG A 156 -9.15 -7.00 4.26
N ALA A 157 -8.05 -7.52 3.71
CA ALA A 157 -7.79 -8.94 3.75
C ALA A 157 -7.38 -9.40 5.16
N ASP A 158 -8.26 -10.11 5.85
CA ASP A 158 -8.00 -10.74 7.15
C ASP A 158 -7.37 -12.14 7.03
N LYS A 159 -7.60 -12.82 5.90
CA LYS A 159 -7.09 -14.17 5.65
C LYS A 159 -6.15 -14.18 4.46
N ARG A 160 -4.94 -14.70 4.70
CA ARG A 160 -3.85 -14.75 3.73
C ARG A 160 -3.28 -16.15 3.63
N GLU A 161 -3.43 -16.75 2.46
CA GLU A 161 -2.98 -18.11 2.19
C GLU A 161 -1.93 -18.11 1.08
N LYS A 162 -0.86 -18.88 1.27
CA LYS A 162 0.18 -19.10 0.26
C LYS A 162 -0.23 -20.34 -0.55
N ILE A 163 -0.58 -20.16 -1.82
CA ILE A 163 -1.07 -21.24 -2.68
C ILE A 163 0.09 -22.00 -3.32
N ILE A 164 1.08 -21.29 -3.83
CA ILE A 164 2.30 -21.84 -4.44
C ILE A 164 3.49 -21.01 -3.96
N GLY A 165 4.64 -21.64 -3.72
CA GLY A 165 5.89 -20.97 -3.33
C GLY A 165 7.08 -21.24 -4.24
N GLU A 166 8.11 -20.41 -4.03
CA GLU A 166 9.50 -20.46 -4.57
C GLU A 166 9.78 -19.75 -5.90
N MET A 167 9.05 -18.65 -6.13
CA MET A 167 9.43 -17.69 -7.16
C MET A 167 10.61 -16.83 -6.71
N GLU A 168 11.67 -16.77 -7.52
CA GLU A 168 12.82 -15.91 -7.27
C GLU A 168 12.51 -14.43 -7.53
N PHE A 169 13.09 -13.54 -6.72
CA PHE A 169 12.98 -12.09 -6.92
C PHE A 169 14.18 -11.35 -6.31
N ASP A 170 14.54 -10.23 -6.94
CA ASP A 170 15.60 -9.32 -6.48
C ASP A 170 15.16 -7.84 -6.52
N GLY A 171 13.86 -7.57 -6.70
CA GLY A 171 13.34 -6.20 -6.86
C GLY A 171 13.10 -5.76 -8.29
N ARG A 172 13.48 -6.57 -9.29
CA ARG A 172 13.09 -6.36 -10.69
C ARG A 172 11.71 -6.97 -10.95
N ALA A 173 10.93 -6.30 -11.81
CA ALA A 173 9.69 -6.85 -12.31
C ALA A 173 9.95 -8.16 -13.06
N ASN A 174 9.33 -9.26 -12.63
CA ASN A 174 9.66 -10.58 -13.16
C ASN A 174 8.46 -11.51 -13.35
N GLN A 175 7.49 -11.49 -12.45
CA GLN A 175 6.31 -12.33 -12.54
C GLN A 175 5.09 -11.52 -12.96
N HIS A 176 4.18 -12.08 -13.75
CA HIS A 176 2.91 -11.41 -14.06
C HIS A 176 1.72 -12.35 -14.03
N GLY A 177 0.59 -11.83 -13.57
CA GLY A 177 -0.64 -12.60 -13.34
C GLY A 177 -0.94 -12.78 -11.85
N PRO A 178 -1.87 -13.67 -11.48
CA PRO A 178 -2.41 -14.73 -12.31
C PRO A 178 -3.52 -14.28 -13.28
N TYR A 179 -3.83 -15.13 -14.26
CA TYR A 179 -4.92 -14.98 -15.22
C TYR A 179 -5.76 -16.25 -15.23
N LEU A 180 -7.08 -16.12 -15.20
CA LEU A 180 -7.99 -17.25 -15.29
C LEU A 180 -8.22 -17.65 -16.75
N CYS A 181 -7.96 -18.90 -17.07
CA CYS A 181 -8.27 -19.48 -18.37
C CYS A 181 -9.65 -20.18 -18.34
N PRO A 182 -10.39 -20.25 -19.47
CA PRO A 182 -11.67 -20.96 -19.53
C PRO A 182 -11.64 -22.43 -19.13
N ASN A 183 -10.46 -23.05 -19.04
CA ASN A 183 -10.29 -24.42 -18.54
C ASN A 183 -10.26 -24.52 -16.99
N GLY A 184 -10.50 -23.42 -16.28
CA GLY A 184 -10.51 -23.35 -14.82
C GLY A 184 -9.13 -23.32 -14.17
N ARG A 185 -8.06 -23.08 -14.94
CA ARG A 185 -6.69 -23.00 -14.40
C ARG A 185 -6.19 -21.56 -14.36
N LEU A 186 -5.38 -21.28 -13.34
CA LEU A 186 -4.62 -20.05 -13.23
C LEU A 186 -3.30 -20.15 -13.98
N TYR A 187 -2.99 -19.13 -14.77
CA TYR A 187 -1.73 -18.99 -15.49
C TYR A 187 -1.03 -17.73 -15.04
N PHE A 188 0.29 -17.78 -14.94
CA PHE A 188 1.13 -16.61 -14.69
C PHE A 188 2.44 -16.80 -15.47
N SER A 189 3.08 -15.69 -15.81
CA SER A 189 4.32 -15.68 -16.59
C SER A 189 5.52 -15.34 -15.73
N GLY A 190 6.67 -15.87 -16.12
CA GLY A 190 7.97 -15.54 -15.52
C GLY A 190 8.91 -15.02 -16.55
N GLY A 191 9.70 -14.03 -16.16
CA GLY A 191 10.74 -13.45 -16.97
C GLY A 191 12.07 -14.15 -16.76
N HIS A 192 12.99 -13.39 -16.18
CA HIS A 192 14.40 -13.69 -16.05
C HIS A 192 14.69 -14.87 -15.11
N PHE A 193 13.91 -14.99 -14.02
CA PHE A 193 14.12 -16.08 -13.08
C PHE A 193 13.32 -17.31 -13.50
N GLY A 194 14.02 -18.46 -13.57
CA GLY A 194 13.36 -19.75 -13.70
C GLY A 194 12.51 -20.08 -12.47
N TYR A 195 11.76 -21.18 -12.56
CA TYR A 195 10.85 -21.59 -11.50
C TYR A 195 11.23 -22.93 -10.90
N GLN A 196 11.23 -22.98 -9.57
CA GLN A 196 10.97 -24.19 -8.81
C GLN A 196 9.68 -23.93 -8.05
N PHE A 197 8.70 -24.79 -8.24
CA PHE A 197 7.43 -24.68 -7.54
C PHE A 197 7.33 -25.84 -6.57
N THR A 198 7.29 -25.50 -5.29
CA THR A 198 6.92 -26.44 -4.24
C THR A 198 5.48 -26.12 -3.84
N GLY A 199 4.63 -27.14 -3.88
CA GLY A 199 3.26 -27.04 -3.38
C GLY A 199 3.24 -26.91 -1.86
N ILE A 200 2.08 -26.61 -1.30
CA ILE A 200 1.90 -26.61 0.17
C ILE A 200 2.06 -28.00 0.81
N ASP A 201 2.05 -29.05 -0.01
CA ASP A 201 2.19 -30.46 0.35
C ASP A 201 3.64 -30.99 0.33
N GLY A 202 4.62 -30.16 -0.07
CA GLY A 202 6.04 -30.53 -0.16
C GLY A 202 6.38 -31.32 -1.42
#